data_AF-A0A2V6IU36-F1
#
_entry.id   AF-A0A2V6IU36-F1
#
_cell.length_a   1.000
_cell.length_b   1.000
_cell.length_c   1.000
_cell.angle_alpha   90.00
_cell.angle_beta   90.00
_cell.angle_gamma   90.00
#
_symmetry.space_group_name_H-M   'P 1'
#
loop_
_entity.id
_entity.type
_entity.pdbx_description
1 polymer ?
#
loop_
_entity_poly.entity_id
_entity_poly.type
_entity_poly.pdbx_seq_one_letter_code
_entity_poly.pdbx_strand_id
1 'polypeptide(L)'
;MRGAETRSGRGERERGRGNRNRIAPRRMRNIWDISRPLTKELAPWPGDTPFRYELTWCLSQTCSVNVGALNTSTHNGTHADAPFHFQGEGAAIDSVPLENYIGPAVVIDLVEKFSRTQPSIAIADLEHALPQIAETRRVLLKTNCFPDPTRFPDWIPVLNSEAITCLRELRVVLLGVDVPSVDPIEAKVLPNHHALALGKIAIIESLDLSEIEAGVYQFAALPLKIVGGDAAPVRALLWRD
;
A
#
# COMPACT_ATOMS: atom_id res chain seq x y z
N MET A 1 -83.58 44.99 8.16
CA MET A 1 -82.77 45.98 8.92
C MET A 1 -81.32 45.84 8.49
N ARG A 2 -80.63 46.98 8.40
CA ARG A 2 -79.25 47.29 7.97
C ARG A 2 -78.21 46.21 8.38
N GLY A 3 -77.11 45.94 7.66
CA GLY A 3 -76.44 46.63 6.56
C GLY A 3 -75.31 45.78 5.95
N ALA A 4 -74.88 46.11 4.74
CA ALA A 4 -73.57 46.67 4.42
C ALA A 4 -72.66 45.68 3.67
N GLU A 5 -72.71 45.76 2.33
CA GLU A 5 -71.69 45.25 1.42
C GLU A 5 -70.51 46.23 1.37
N THR A 6 -69.26 45.75 1.39
CA THR A 6 -68.30 45.84 0.24
C THR A 6 -66.86 45.44 0.60
N ARG A 7 -66.29 44.60 -0.29
CA ARG A 7 -64.90 44.47 -0.79
C ARG A 7 -63.70 44.22 0.14
N SER A 8 -63.06 43.08 -0.06
CA SER A 8 -61.62 42.89 -0.40
C SER A 8 -61.42 41.36 -0.57
N GLY A 9 -60.45 40.76 -1.24
CA GLY A 9 -59.20 41.11 -1.91
C GLY A 9 -58.61 39.77 -2.39
N ARG A 10 -57.78 39.80 -3.44
CA ARG A 10 -57.18 38.62 -4.10
C ARG A 10 -56.29 37.79 -3.16
N GLY A 11 -56.21 36.49 -3.42
CA GLY A 11 -55.22 35.59 -2.82
C GLY A 11 -55.07 34.31 -3.66
N GLU A 12 -54.30 34.41 -4.73
CA GLU A 12 -53.81 33.25 -5.49
C GLU A 12 -52.89 32.42 -4.58
N ARG A 13 -53.19 31.12 -4.43
CA ARG A 13 -52.31 30.18 -3.74
C ARG A 13 -51.33 29.59 -4.74
N GLU A 14 -50.09 30.06 -4.69
CA GLU A 14 -48.94 29.43 -5.35
C GLU A 14 -48.74 28.01 -4.79
N ARG A 15 -48.76 27.01 -5.67
CA ARG A 15 -48.35 25.64 -5.34
C ARG A 15 -46.82 25.58 -5.38
N GLY A 16 -46.21 25.53 -4.20
CA GLY A 16 -44.78 25.28 -4.03
C GLY A 16 -44.38 23.97 -4.71
N ARG A 17 -43.52 24.08 -5.72
CA ARG A 17 -42.81 22.93 -6.32
C ARG A 17 -41.76 22.47 -5.33
N GLY A 18 -41.95 21.27 -4.79
CA GLY A 18 -40.98 20.60 -3.94
C GLY A 18 -39.64 20.45 -4.65
N ASN A 19 -38.61 21.06 -4.08
CA ASN A 19 -37.23 20.91 -4.47
C ASN A 19 -36.79 19.49 -4.10
N ARG A 20 -36.84 18.56 -5.06
CA ARG A 20 -36.26 17.22 -4.89
C ARG A 20 -34.76 17.40 -4.92
N ASN A 21 -34.12 17.31 -3.75
CA ASN A 21 -32.68 17.10 -3.63
C ASN A 21 -32.27 15.93 -4.56
N ARG A 22 -31.76 16.27 -5.74
CA ARG A 22 -31.01 15.31 -6.57
C ARG A 22 -29.70 15.09 -5.86
N ILE A 23 -29.62 14.01 -5.08
CA ILE A 23 -28.34 13.47 -4.62
C ILE A 23 -27.53 13.22 -5.89
N ALA A 24 -26.42 13.94 -6.05
CA ALA A 24 -25.51 13.72 -7.16
C ALA A 24 -25.08 12.23 -7.16
N PRO A 25 -25.00 11.57 -8.33
CA PRO A 25 -24.57 10.18 -8.38
C PRO A 25 -23.20 10.07 -7.70
N ARG A 26 -23.11 9.19 -6.72
CA ARG A 26 -21.88 8.91 -5.97
C ARG A 26 -20.85 8.43 -7.01
N ARG A 27 -19.82 9.23 -7.31
CA ARG A 27 -18.71 8.78 -8.16
C ARG A 27 -18.20 7.47 -7.57
N MET A 28 -18.26 6.39 -8.35
CA MET A 28 -17.68 5.12 -7.91
C MET A 28 -16.17 5.30 -7.93
N ARG A 29 -15.55 5.33 -6.76
CA ARG A 29 -14.10 5.23 -6.66
C ARG A 29 -13.70 3.83 -7.05
N ASN A 30 -12.84 3.72 -8.04
CA ASN A 30 -12.13 2.48 -8.29
C ASN A 30 -11.10 2.32 -7.17
N ILE A 31 -11.22 1.24 -6.41
CA ILE A 31 -10.28 0.85 -5.36
C ILE A 31 -9.62 -0.44 -5.84
N TRP A 32 -8.30 -0.43 -5.89
CA TRP A 32 -7.49 -1.60 -6.19
C TRP A 32 -6.85 -2.10 -4.90
N ASP A 33 -7.03 -3.39 -4.62
CA ASP A 33 -6.27 -4.08 -3.59
C ASP A 33 -4.97 -4.57 -4.20
N ILE A 34 -3.85 -4.10 -3.67
CA ILE A 34 -2.51 -4.44 -4.14
C ILE A 34 -1.76 -5.26 -3.09
N SER A 35 -2.50 -5.99 -2.26
CA SER A 35 -1.97 -6.86 -1.21
C SER A 35 -1.97 -8.32 -1.67
N ARG A 36 -0.88 -9.04 -1.40
CA ARG A 36 -0.80 -10.48 -1.62
C ARG A 36 -1.71 -11.21 -0.64
N PRO A 37 -2.45 -12.25 -1.07
CA PRO A 37 -3.24 -13.05 -0.17
C PRO A 37 -2.33 -13.83 0.80
N LEU A 38 -2.66 -13.80 2.08
CA LEU A 38 -2.00 -14.63 3.07
C LEU A 38 -2.64 -16.02 3.07
N THR A 39 -1.95 -17.00 2.50
CA THR A 39 -2.40 -18.39 2.40
C THR A 39 -1.32 -19.35 2.90
N LYS A 40 -1.68 -20.62 3.15
CA LYS A 40 -0.70 -21.64 3.59
C LYS A 40 0.32 -22.00 2.49
N GLU A 41 0.04 -21.62 1.25
CA GLU A 41 0.90 -21.81 0.09
C GLU A 41 1.86 -20.64 -0.13
N LEU A 42 1.64 -19.49 0.52
CA LEU A 42 2.55 -18.36 0.47
C LEU A 42 3.95 -18.80 0.87
N ALA A 43 4.93 -18.57 0.00
CA ALA A 43 6.31 -18.92 0.28
C ALA A 43 6.89 -17.91 1.28
N PRO A 44 7.32 -18.33 2.49
CA PRO A 44 8.08 -17.47 3.37
C PRO A 44 9.51 -17.29 2.83
N TRP A 45 10.24 -16.35 3.41
CA TRP A 45 11.70 -16.31 3.25
C TRP A 45 12.28 -17.70 3.59
N PRO A 46 13.26 -18.24 2.83
CA PRO A 46 13.81 -19.56 3.08
C PRO A 46 14.33 -19.72 4.52
N GLY A 47 13.68 -20.60 5.28
CA GLY A 47 14.00 -20.87 6.69
C GLY A 47 13.20 -20.05 7.71
N ASP A 48 12.35 -19.11 7.27
CA ASP A 48 11.49 -18.30 8.13
C ASP A 48 10.14 -18.98 8.45
N THR A 49 9.40 -18.39 9.37
CA THR A 49 8.11 -18.87 9.87
C THR A 49 7.05 -18.82 8.77
N PRO A 50 6.50 -19.96 8.32
CA PRO A 50 5.47 -19.99 7.30
C PRO A 50 4.15 -19.43 7.84
N PHE A 51 3.31 -18.93 6.94
CA PHE A 51 1.96 -18.50 7.29
C PHE A 51 1.08 -19.68 7.71
N ARG A 52 0.39 -19.53 8.85
CA ARG A 52 -0.63 -20.46 9.34
C ARG A 52 -1.82 -19.68 9.87
N TYR A 53 -3.01 -20.10 9.43
CA TYR A 53 -4.29 -19.72 10.02
C TYR A 53 -5.04 -20.98 10.41
N GLU A 54 -5.55 -21.03 11.63
CA GLU A 54 -6.33 -22.15 12.14
C GLU A 54 -7.49 -21.68 13.00
N LEU A 55 -8.56 -22.48 13.05
CA LEU A 55 -9.64 -22.24 14.00
C LEU A 55 -9.29 -22.89 15.34
N THR A 56 -9.15 -22.06 16.37
CA THR A 56 -8.98 -22.53 17.75
C THR A 56 -10.32 -22.95 18.35
N TRP A 57 -11.41 -22.28 17.96
CA TRP A 57 -12.78 -22.70 18.24
C TRP A 57 -13.61 -22.77 16.97
N CYS A 58 -14.39 -23.83 16.83
CA CYS A 58 -15.30 -24.03 15.70
C CYS A 58 -16.75 -23.77 16.10
N LEU A 59 -17.50 -23.10 15.24
CA LEU A 59 -18.92 -22.79 15.42
C LEU A 59 -19.76 -24.05 15.65
N SER A 60 -19.39 -25.17 15.02
CA SER A 60 -20.04 -26.46 15.25
C SER A 60 -19.89 -27.00 16.69
N GLN A 61 -18.83 -26.59 17.39
CA GLN A 61 -18.54 -27.00 18.76
C GLN A 61 -19.06 -25.97 19.78
N THR A 62 -19.01 -24.68 19.45
CA THR A 62 -19.40 -23.57 20.34
C THR A 62 -20.86 -23.12 20.16
N CYS A 63 -21.52 -23.57 19.09
CA CYS A 63 -22.84 -23.11 18.63
C CYS A 63 -22.96 -21.59 18.46
N SER A 64 -21.84 -20.86 18.32
CA SER A 64 -21.85 -19.38 18.32
C SER A 64 -20.83 -18.77 17.36
N VAL A 65 -19.54 -19.09 17.52
CA VAL A 65 -18.45 -18.40 16.83
C VAL A 65 -17.38 -19.35 16.34
N ASN A 66 -16.76 -18.96 15.21
CA ASN A 66 -15.43 -19.42 14.83
C ASN A 66 -14.42 -18.43 15.39
N VAL A 67 -13.40 -18.91 16.10
CA VAL A 67 -12.28 -18.08 16.57
C VAL A 67 -11.02 -18.59 15.89
N GLY A 68 -10.35 -17.68 15.17
CA GLY A 68 -9.12 -17.99 14.45
C GLY A 68 -7.87 -17.55 15.21
N ALA A 69 -6.77 -18.25 14.98
CA ALA A 69 -5.43 -17.85 15.37
C ALA A 69 -4.54 -17.73 14.12
N LEU A 70 -3.59 -16.80 14.18
CA LEU A 70 -2.60 -16.55 13.14
C LEU A 70 -1.21 -16.80 13.72
N ASN A 71 -0.36 -17.52 12.99
CA ASN A 71 1.07 -17.63 13.25
C ASN A 71 1.79 -17.38 11.93
N THR A 72 2.67 -16.38 11.88
CA THR A 72 3.34 -15.97 10.66
C THR A 72 4.55 -15.10 10.99
N SER A 73 5.52 -15.07 10.09
CA SER A 73 6.50 -13.98 10.02
C SER A 73 5.80 -12.64 9.73
N THR A 74 6.36 -11.55 10.27
CA THR A 74 5.95 -10.16 10.00
C THR A 74 6.29 -9.72 8.57
N HIS A 75 7.16 -10.47 7.90
CA HIS A 75 7.65 -10.26 6.52
C HIS A 75 6.91 -11.12 5.47
N ASN A 76 5.88 -11.86 5.88
CA ASN A 76 5.09 -12.66 4.95
C ASN A 76 4.03 -11.82 4.22
N GLY A 77 4.03 -11.93 2.89
CA GLY A 77 3.07 -11.21 2.04
C GLY A 77 3.37 -9.73 2.00
N THR A 78 2.37 -8.90 1.71
CA THR A 78 2.57 -7.45 1.66
C THR A 78 2.73 -6.88 3.06
N HIS A 79 3.87 -6.27 3.32
CA HIS A 79 4.25 -5.80 4.65
C HIS A 79 5.07 -4.51 4.58
N ALA A 80 5.23 -3.87 5.74
CA ALA A 80 6.06 -2.70 5.92
C ALA A 80 7.17 -2.99 6.93
N ASP A 81 8.39 -2.65 6.56
CA ASP A 81 9.54 -2.76 7.46
C ASP A 81 9.66 -1.56 8.38
N ALA A 82 10.13 -1.84 9.59
CA ALA A 82 10.63 -0.83 10.49
C ALA A 82 12.17 -0.82 10.47
N PRO A 83 12.80 0.32 10.78
CA PRO A 83 14.26 0.37 10.94
C PRO A 83 14.81 -0.68 11.91
N PHE A 84 14.04 -1.08 12.94
CA PHE A 84 14.44 -2.14 13.88
C PHE A 84 14.78 -3.48 13.20
N HIS A 85 14.20 -3.78 12.03
CA HIS A 85 14.49 -4.98 11.26
C HIS A 85 15.99 -5.14 10.92
N PHE A 86 16.67 -4.04 10.61
CA PHE A 86 18.07 -4.05 10.14
C PHE A 86 18.98 -3.10 10.92
N GLN A 87 18.46 -2.38 11.92
CA GLN A 87 19.22 -1.50 12.83
C GLN A 87 18.85 -1.84 14.27
N GLY A 88 19.80 -2.30 15.09
CA GLY A 88 19.53 -2.75 16.46
C GLY A 88 18.85 -1.71 17.36
N GLU A 89 19.14 -0.42 17.15
CA GLU A 89 18.51 0.72 17.85
C GLU A 89 17.50 1.48 16.95
N GLY A 90 17.04 0.82 15.88
CA GLY A 90 16.06 1.38 14.96
C GLY A 90 14.68 1.52 15.60
N ALA A 91 13.88 2.44 15.06
CA ALA A 91 12.47 2.55 15.43
C ALA A 91 11.73 1.24 15.13
N ALA A 92 10.91 0.77 16.08
CA ALA A 92 10.00 -0.35 15.88
C ALA A 92 8.76 0.08 15.08
N ILE A 93 8.06 -0.88 14.47
CA ILE A 93 6.97 -0.62 13.51
C ILE A 93 5.80 0.16 14.13
N ASP A 94 5.56 0.05 15.44
CA ASP A 94 4.50 0.81 16.13
C ASP A 94 4.84 2.29 16.36
N SER A 95 6.08 2.69 16.08
CA SER A 95 6.61 4.04 16.30
C SER A 95 6.95 4.80 15.00
N VAL A 96 6.80 4.16 13.84
CA VAL A 96 7.08 4.81 12.55
C VAL A 96 6.03 5.89 12.21
N PRO A 97 6.40 6.96 11.47
CA PRO A 97 5.45 8.02 11.12
C PRO A 97 4.39 7.52 10.12
N LEU A 98 3.12 7.47 10.55
CA LEU A 98 2.01 6.94 9.74
C LEU A 98 1.73 7.78 8.49
N GLU A 99 2.10 9.07 8.50
CA GLU A 99 1.99 9.94 7.33
C GLU A 99 2.78 9.41 6.14
N ASN A 100 3.84 8.61 6.34
CA ASN A 100 4.59 8.01 5.23
C ASN A 100 3.74 7.00 4.46
N TYR A 101 2.79 6.34 5.12
CA TYR A 101 2.03 5.19 4.61
C TYR A 101 0.66 5.56 4.02
N ILE A 102 0.34 6.86 3.92
CA ILE A 102 -0.93 7.34 3.35
C ILE A 102 -0.74 8.65 2.59
N GLY A 103 -1.29 8.72 1.38
CA GLY A 103 -1.27 9.92 0.54
C GLY A 103 -1.05 9.59 -0.94
N PRO A 104 -0.76 10.61 -1.78
CA PRO A 104 -0.46 10.37 -3.18
C PRO A 104 0.78 9.49 -3.36
N ALA A 105 0.74 8.60 -4.35
CA ALA A 105 1.86 7.75 -4.77
C ALA A 105 1.90 7.64 -6.29
N VAL A 106 3.09 7.49 -6.86
CA VAL A 106 3.30 7.17 -8.27
C VAL A 106 3.63 5.69 -8.43
N VAL A 107 2.90 5.00 -9.29
CA VAL A 107 3.24 3.66 -9.78
C VAL A 107 4.10 3.83 -11.03
N ILE A 108 5.30 3.27 -11.01
CA ILE A 108 6.24 3.28 -12.14
C ILE A 108 6.29 1.87 -12.70
N ASP A 109 5.94 1.73 -13.98
CA ASP A 109 5.95 0.46 -14.69
C ASP A 109 7.35 0.18 -15.24
N LEU A 110 7.95 -0.90 -14.75
CA LEU A 110 9.27 -1.40 -15.11
C LEU A 110 9.20 -2.87 -15.56
N VAL A 111 8.01 -3.35 -15.93
CA VAL A 111 7.81 -4.73 -16.40
C VAL A 111 8.71 -5.01 -17.60
N GLU A 112 9.22 -6.25 -17.66
CA GLU A 112 10.12 -6.75 -18.73
C GLU A 112 11.47 -6.02 -18.89
N LYS A 113 11.82 -5.08 -18.00
CA LYS A 113 13.11 -4.38 -18.06
C LYS A 113 14.29 -5.16 -17.48
N PHE A 114 14.02 -6.10 -16.58
CA PHE A 114 15.06 -6.74 -15.78
C PHE A 114 15.09 -8.25 -15.95
N SER A 115 16.27 -8.80 -15.71
CA SER A 115 16.54 -10.24 -15.77
C SER A 115 17.58 -10.59 -14.71
N ARG A 116 17.80 -11.88 -14.47
CA ARG A 116 18.84 -12.36 -13.57
C ARG A 116 20.24 -11.80 -13.91
N THR A 117 20.52 -11.55 -15.19
CA THR A 117 21.80 -10.97 -15.65
C THR A 117 21.82 -9.44 -15.65
N GLN A 118 20.67 -8.79 -15.46
CA GLN A 118 20.53 -7.34 -15.38
C GLN A 118 19.49 -6.98 -14.29
N PRO A 119 19.84 -7.17 -13.00
CA PRO A 119 18.90 -6.96 -11.89
C PRO A 119 18.94 -5.53 -11.33
N SER A 120 19.62 -4.59 -11.98
CA SER A 120 19.88 -3.26 -11.42
C SER A 120 18.87 -2.24 -11.96
N ILE A 121 18.06 -1.66 -11.07
CA ILE A 121 17.17 -0.54 -11.36
C ILE A 121 18.00 0.75 -11.23
N ALA A 122 18.27 1.42 -12.35
CA ALA A 122 19.08 2.64 -12.38
C ALA A 122 18.22 3.90 -12.41
N ILE A 123 18.84 5.07 -12.20
CA ILE A 123 18.14 6.37 -12.34
C ILE A 123 17.48 6.50 -13.71
N ALA A 124 18.16 6.06 -14.78
CA ALA A 124 17.64 6.11 -16.14
C ALA A 124 16.27 5.42 -16.30
N ASP A 125 15.99 4.40 -15.47
CA ASP A 125 14.70 3.72 -15.47
C ASP A 125 13.58 4.58 -14.87
N LEU A 126 13.93 5.53 -14.01
CA LEU A 126 13.02 6.41 -13.26
C LEU A 126 12.90 7.83 -13.86
N GLU A 127 13.79 8.20 -14.79
CA GLU A 127 13.89 9.56 -15.36
C GLU A 127 12.55 10.13 -15.85
N HIS A 128 11.76 9.30 -16.53
CA HIS A 128 10.47 9.67 -17.09
C HIS A 128 9.40 10.00 -16.02
N ALA A 129 9.62 9.58 -14.76
CA ALA A 129 8.68 9.74 -13.65
C ALA A 129 9.20 10.70 -12.56
N LEU A 130 10.38 11.32 -12.71
CA LEU A 130 10.96 12.22 -11.70
C LEU A 130 10.02 13.37 -11.28
N PRO A 131 9.26 14.03 -12.18
CA PRO A 131 8.30 15.06 -11.77
C PRO A 131 7.22 14.52 -10.81
N GLN A 132 6.65 13.35 -11.12
CA GLN A 132 5.62 12.70 -10.32
C GLN A 132 6.19 12.14 -9.01
N ILE A 133 7.44 11.65 -9.01
CA ILE A 133 8.15 11.25 -7.79
C ILE A 133 8.29 12.47 -6.85
N ALA A 134 8.73 13.61 -7.37
CA ALA A 134 8.91 14.83 -6.58
C ALA A 134 7.58 15.36 -6.00
N GLU A 135 6.49 15.23 -6.75
CA GLU A 135 5.14 15.66 -6.33
C GLU A 135 4.54 14.73 -5.28
N THR A 136 4.57 13.42 -5.52
CA THR A 136 3.87 12.42 -4.67
C THR A 136 4.70 11.98 -3.47
N ARG A 137 6.03 11.90 -3.65
CA ARG A 137 7.03 11.45 -2.69
C ARG A 137 6.84 10.01 -2.19
N ARG A 138 5.92 9.24 -2.78
CA ARG A 138 5.74 7.81 -2.52
C ARG A 138 5.83 7.10 -3.85
N VAL A 139 6.76 6.16 -3.96
CA VAL A 139 7.12 5.52 -5.22
C VAL A 139 6.80 4.04 -5.11
N LEU A 140 5.99 3.51 -6.02
CA LEU A 140 5.68 2.09 -6.12
C LEU A 140 6.28 1.56 -7.42
N LEU A 141 7.18 0.59 -7.33
CA LEU A 141 7.88 0.01 -8.48
C LEU A 141 7.20 -1.30 -8.88
N LYS A 142 6.63 -1.32 -10.08
CA LYS A 142 6.02 -2.49 -10.69
C LYS A 142 7.04 -3.17 -11.60
N THR A 143 7.66 -4.25 -11.16
CA THR A 143 8.63 -5.03 -11.92
C THR A 143 8.04 -6.31 -12.48
N ASN A 144 7.03 -6.86 -11.81
CA ASN A 144 6.45 -8.19 -12.03
C ASN A 144 7.50 -9.33 -12.02
N CYS A 145 8.62 -9.15 -11.30
CA CYS A 145 9.66 -10.17 -11.16
C CYS A 145 9.39 -11.20 -10.05
N PHE A 146 8.28 -11.05 -9.32
CA PHE A 146 7.78 -12.04 -8.35
C PHE A 146 6.28 -12.32 -8.60
N PRO A 147 5.90 -12.88 -9.76
CA PRO A 147 4.49 -13.03 -10.13
C PRO A 147 3.77 -14.10 -9.29
N ASP A 148 4.46 -15.18 -8.93
CA ASP A 148 3.90 -16.31 -8.16
C ASP A 148 4.36 -16.24 -6.69
N PRO A 149 3.49 -15.83 -5.75
CA PRO A 149 3.85 -15.72 -4.34
C PRO A 149 4.01 -17.08 -3.63
N THR A 150 3.67 -18.19 -4.29
CA THR A 150 3.83 -19.54 -3.74
C THR A 150 5.24 -20.10 -3.94
N ARG A 151 6.10 -19.38 -4.66
CA ARG A 151 7.47 -19.79 -4.98
C ARG A 151 8.43 -18.63 -4.71
N PHE A 152 9.16 -18.72 -3.61
CA PHE A 152 10.12 -17.68 -3.24
C PHE A 152 11.15 -17.47 -4.38
N PRO A 153 11.40 -16.23 -4.83
CA PRO A 153 12.27 -15.98 -5.97
C PRO A 153 13.74 -16.20 -5.59
N ASP A 154 14.52 -16.69 -6.54
CA ASP A 154 15.97 -16.90 -6.40
C ASP A 154 16.80 -15.73 -6.97
N TRP A 155 16.13 -14.69 -7.47
CA TRP A 155 16.70 -13.40 -7.86
C TRP A 155 15.58 -12.35 -7.93
N ILE A 156 15.93 -11.08 -7.73
CA ILE A 156 15.02 -9.94 -7.89
C ILE A 156 15.78 -8.73 -8.43
N PRO A 157 15.11 -7.78 -9.11
CA PRO A 157 15.69 -6.49 -9.39
C PRO A 157 15.72 -5.61 -8.13
N VAL A 158 16.79 -4.83 -7.98
CA VAL A 158 16.99 -3.90 -6.85
C VAL A 158 17.52 -2.56 -7.34
N LEU A 159 17.27 -1.50 -6.59
CA LEU A 159 17.83 -0.19 -6.92
C LEU A 159 19.35 -0.19 -6.74
N ASN A 160 20.05 0.47 -7.66
CA ASN A 160 21.45 0.83 -7.43
C ASN A 160 21.59 2.03 -6.48
N SER A 161 22.82 2.27 -6.03
CA SER A 161 23.12 3.33 -5.06
C SER A 161 22.75 4.74 -5.56
N GLU A 162 22.91 4.98 -6.86
CA GLU A 162 22.60 6.24 -7.51
C GLU A 162 21.09 6.49 -7.53
N ALA A 163 20.29 5.47 -7.86
CA ALA A 163 18.84 5.56 -7.83
C ALA A 163 18.34 5.86 -6.41
N ILE A 164 18.86 5.17 -5.39
CA ILE A 164 18.50 5.46 -3.98
C ILE A 164 18.91 6.89 -3.59
N THR A 165 20.10 7.34 -4.01
CA THR A 165 20.56 8.72 -3.76
C THR A 165 19.60 9.74 -4.37
N CYS A 166 19.16 9.51 -5.62
CA CYS A 166 18.16 10.36 -6.28
C CYS A 166 16.83 10.41 -5.50
N LEU A 167 16.31 9.25 -5.04
CA LEU A 167 15.08 9.22 -4.22
C LEU A 167 15.21 10.07 -2.94
N ARG A 168 16.38 10.02 -2.30
CA ARG A 168 16.67 10.83 -1.09
C ARG A 168 16.71 12.32 -1.41
N GLU A 169 17.33 12.73 -2.51
CA GLU A 169 17.39 14.12 -2.95
C GLU A 169 16.00 14.68 -3.30
N LEU A 170 15.15 13.84 -3.91
CA LEU A 170 13.73 14.15 -4.17
C LEU A 170 12.86 14.08 -2.91
N ARG A 171 13.45 13.76 -1.75
CA ARG A 171 12.79 13.65 -0.45
C ARG A 171 11.64 12.64 -0.48
N VAL A 172 11.78 11.54 -1.22
CA VAL A 172 10.84 10.42 -1.15
C VAL A 172 10.70 10.01 0.33
N VAL A 173 9.48 9.63 0.72
CA VAL A 173 9.14 9.22 2.11
C VAL A 173 8.76 7.75 2.20
N LEU A 174 8.39 7.14 1.07
CA LEU A 174 8.07 5.72 0.99
C LEU A 174 8.48 5.15 -0.36
N LEU A 175 9.12 3.98 -0.32
CA LEU A 175 9.36 3.12 -1.47
C LEU A 175 8.57 1.82 -1.28
N GLY A 176 7.74 1.48 -2.25
CA GLY A 176 7.04 0.21 -2.34
C GLY A 176 7.57 -0.61 -3.51
N VAL A 177 7.79 -1.90 -3.33
CA VAL A 177 8.23 -2.83 -4.37
C VAL A 177 7.31 -4.05 -4.44
N ASP A 178 7.15 -4.63 -5.62
CA ASP A 178 6.36 -5.85 -5.86
C ASP A 178 7.15 -7.16 -5.72
N VAL A 179 8.37 -7.05 -5.18
CA VAL A 179 9.32 -8.14 -4.88
C VAL A 179 9.54 -8.23 -3.35
N PRO A 180 10.06 -9.35 -2.81
CA PRO A 180 10.17 -9.58 -1.38
C PRO A 180 11.37 -8.93 -0.70
N SER A 181 12.11 -8.06 -1.38
CA SER A 181 13.17 -7.28 -0.76
C SER A 181 13.57 -6.06 -1.60
N VAL A 182 14.14 -5.04 -0.97
CA VAL A 182 14.89 -3.97 -1.64
C VAL A 182 16.38 -4.29 -1.82
N ASP A 183 16.89 -5.38 -1.25
CA ASP A 183 18.26 -5.88 -1.40
C ASP A 183 18.29 -7.25 -2.12
N PRO A 184 19.41 -7.67 -2.75
CA PRO A 184 19.49 -8.97 -3.40
C PRO A 184 19.19 -10.12 -2.43
N ILE A 185 18.58 -11.21 -2.91
CA ILE A 185 18.13 -12.35 -2.08
C ILE A 185 19.27 -12.96 -1.24
N GLU A 186 20.49 -12.99 -1.78
CA GLU A 186 21.66 -13.57 -1.10
C GLU A 186 22.41 -12.57 -0.21
N ALA A 187 21.92 -11.33 -0.10
CA ALA A 187 22.60 -10.25 0.63
C ALA A 187 22.63 -10.55 2.14
N LYS A 188 23.85 -10.59 2.70
CA LYS A 188 24.07 -10.72 4.16
C LYS A 188 24.23 -9.39 4.87
N VAL A 189 24.55 -8.37 4.08
CA VAL A 189 24.57 -6.96 4.47
C VAL A 189 23.48 -6.33 3.62
N LEU A 190 22.66 -5.46 4.21
CA LEU A 190 21.48 -4.88 3.58
C LEU A 190 21.73 -3.41 3.19
N PRO A 191 22.61 -3.13 2.19
CA PRO A 191 23.00 -1.76 1.87
C PRO A 191 21.82 -0.90 1.43
N ASN A 192 20.85 -1.45 0.70
CA ASN A 192 19.71 -0.68 0.24
C ASN A 192 18.77 -0.33 1.40
N HIS A 193 18.47 -1.26 2.30
CA HIS A 193 17.72 -0.96 3.53
C HIS A 193 18.40 0.16 4.34
N HIS A 194 19.71 0.05 4.56
CA HIS A 194 20.47 1.07 5.29
C HIS A 194 20.47 2.43 4.58
N ALA A 195 20.65 2.46 3.26
CA ALA A 195 20.65 3.69 2.47
C ALA A 195 19.27 4.38 2.47
N LEU A 196 18.18 3.60 2.37
CA LEU A 196 16.81 4.10 2.47
C LEU A 196 16.52 4.65 3.87
N ALA A 197 16.94 3.96 4.93
CA ALA A 197 16.79 4.43 6.30
C ALA A 197 17.55 5.73 6.59
N LEU A 198 18.76 5.90 6.02
CA LEU A 198 19.48 7.19 6.08
C LEU A 198 18.70 8.33 5.43
N GLY A 199 17.85 8.03 4.45
CA GLY A 199 16.90 8.94 3.83
C GLY A 199 15.59 9.12 4.59
N LYS A 200 15.36 8.34 5.66
CA LYS A 200 14.06 8.19 6.34
C LYS A 200 12.94 7.77 5.38
N ILE A 201 13.28 6.92 4.40
CA ILE A 201 12.35 6.37 3.42
C ILE A 201 11.78 5.08 4.01
N ALA A 202 10.46 5.04 4.21
CA ALA A 202 9.76 3.82 4.62
C ALA A 202 9.75 2.79 3.48
N ILE A 203 9.69 1.52 3.83
CA ILE A 203 9.73 0.40 2.88
C ILE A 203 8.43 -0.39 2.98
N ILE A 204 7.89 -0.75 1.81
CA ILE A 204 6.82 -1.75 1.66
C ILE A 204 7.27 -2.76 0.62
N GLU A 205 7.15 -4.03 0.94
CA GLU A 205 7.60 -5.12 0.07
C GLU A 205 6.45 -6.06 -0.30
N SER A 206 6.68 -6.86 -1.33
CA SER A 206 5.73 -7.85 -1.85
C SER A 206 4.34 -7.26 -2.15
N LEU A 207 4.28 -6.07 -2.76
CA LEU A 207 3.03 -5.57 -3.35
C LEU A 207 2.57 -6.49 -4.51
N ASP A 208 1.28 -6.45 -4.82
CA ASP A 208 0.72 -7.00 -6.06
C ASP A 208 0.30 -5.84 -6.98
N LEU A 209 1.18 -5.51 -7.93
CA LEU A 209 0.96 -4.44 -8.91
C LEU A 209 0.61 -4.96 -10.31
N SER A 210 0.33 -6.26 -10.44
CA SER A 210 0.14 -6.94 -11.73
C SER A 210 -0.93 -6.29 -12.61
N GLU A 211 -2.07 -5.95 -12.00
CA GLU A 211 -3.24 -5.35 -12.67
C GLU A 211 -3.27 -3.81 -12.57
N ILE A 212 -2.15 -3.18 -12.22
CA ILE A 212 -2.07 -1.73 -12.00
C ILE A 212 -1.32 -1.05 -13.15
N GLU A 213 -1.96 -0.03 -13.72
CA GLU A 213 -1.34 0.84 -14.74
C GLU A 213 -0.39 1.86 -14.09
N ALA A 214 0.57 2.36 -14.87
CA ALA A 214 1.44 3.44 -14.41
C ALA A 214 0.65 4.72 -14.07
N GLY A 215 1.20 5.54 -13.17
CA GLY A 215 0.74 6.90 -12.90
C GLY A 215 0.44 7.19 -11.43
N VAL A 216 -0.18 8.35 -11.15
CA VAL A 216 -0.41 8.84 -9.79
C VAL A 216 -1.74 8.36 -9.21
N TYR A 217 -1.70 7.70 -8.07
CA TYR A 217 -2.85 7.24 -7.31
C TYR A 217 -2.89 7.92 -5.93
N GLN A 218 -4.04 7.85 -5.28
CA GLN A 218 -4.05 7.88 -3.83
C GLN A 218 -3.67 6.49 -3.30
N PHE A 219 -2.94 6.44 -2.20
CA PHE A 219 -2.37 5.22 -1.63
C PHE A 219 -2.54 5.17 -0.12
N ALA A 220 -2.74 3.96 0.41
CA ALA A 220 -2.73 3.68 1.84
C ALA A 220 -2.23 2.25 2.11
N ALA A 221 -1.30 2.10 3.03
CA ALA A 221 -0.77 0.81 3.47
C ALA A 221 -0.24 0.90 4.91
N LEU A 222 -1.15 1.20 5.85
CA LEU A 222 -0.79 1.43 7.25
C LEU A 222 -0.39 0.10 7.93
N PRO A 223 0.78 0.02 8.59
CA PRO A 223 1.19 -1.17 9.34
C PRO A 223 0.28 -1.43 10.55
N LEU A 224 0.09 -2.71 10.87
CA LEU A 224 -0.45 -3.08 12.18
C LEU A 224 0.46 -2.53 13.30
N LYS A 225 -0.15 -2.09 14.39
CA LYS A 225 0.56 -1.53 15.54
C LYS A 225 1.14 -2.64 16.44
N ILE A 226 2.10 -3.39 15.93
CA ILE A 226 2.81 -4.44 16.66
C ILE A 226 3.89 -3.79 17.54
N VAL A 227 3.64 -3.70 18.84
CA VAL A 227 4.55 -3.04 19.78
C VAL A 227 5.90 -3.74 19.80
N GLY A 228 6.96 -3.01 19.47
CA GLY A 228 8.32 -3.57 19.39
C GLY A 228 8.54 -4.49 18.18
N GLY A 229 7.62 -4.50 17.21
CA GLY A 229 7.74 -5.28 15.99
C GLY A 229 8.82 -4.72 15.05
N ASP A 230 9.50 -5.61 14.34
CA ASP A 230 10.49 -5.30 13.32
C ASP A 230 9.86 -4.97 11.96
N ALA A 231 8.68 -5.51 11.70
CA ALA A 231 7.84 -5.22 10.55
C ALA A 231 6.35 -5.45 10.91
N ALA A 232 5.45 -5.14 10.00
CA ALA A 232 4.06 -5.52 10.13
C ALA A 232 3.38 -5.75 8.77
N PRO A 233 2.47 -6.73 8.66
CA PRO A 233 1.65 -6.89 7.47
C PRO A 233 0.75 -5.66 7.28
N VAL A 234 0.47 -5.34 6.01
CA VAL A 234 -0.39 -4.22 5.61
C VAL A 234 -1.49 -4.70 4.68
N ARG A 235 -2.60 -3.95 4.65
CA ARG A 235 -3.53 -3.98 3.52
C ARG A 235 -3.27 -2.75 2.66
N ALA A 236 -2.56 -2.95 1.55
CA ALA A 236 -2.17 -1.89 0.64
C ALA A 236 -3.26 -1.67 -0.42
N LEU A 237 -3.69 -0.41 -0.55
CA LEU A 237 -4.77 0.00 -1.44
C LEU A 237 -4.35 1.17 -2.32
N LEU A 238 -4.81 1.17 -3.58
CA LEU A 238 -4.77 2.32 -4.47
C LEU A 238 -6.20 2.77 -4.81
N TRP A 239 -6.39 4.07 -5.04
CA TRP A 239 -7.65 4.57 -5.60
C TRP A 239 -7.48 5.87 -6.40
N ARG A 240 -8.44 6.13 -7.30
CA ARG A 240 -8.62 7.37 -8.08
C ARG A 240 -10.12 7.70 -8.18
N ASP A 241 -10.46 8.97 -8.36
CA ASP A 241 -11.84 9.50 -8.52
C ASP A 241 -12.29 9.61 -9.99
#